data_AF-A0A7V4JFL6-F1
#
_entry.id   AF-A0A7V4JFL6-F1
#
_cell.length_a   1.000
_cell.length_b   1.000
_cell.length_c   1.000
_cell.angle_alpha   90.00
_cell.angle_beta   90.00
_cell.angle_gamma   90.00
#
_symmetry.space_group_name_H-M   'P 1'
#
loop_
_entity.id
_entity.type
_entity.pdbx_description
1 polymer ?
#
loop_
_entity_poly.entity_id
_entity_poly.type
_entity_poly.pdbx_seq_one_letter_code
_entity_poly.pdbx_strand_id
1 'polypeptide(L)'
;MSTEESSGDAVNAAEAARILNRLARVEGQVRGLRRMVEEGKECEQILAQLAAVRSALDGVGAHLISHHVRECLLGEAGIELDPDALERAFAIFYRYVQCLR
;
A
#
# COMPACT_ATOMS: atom_id res chain seq x y z
N MET A 1 23.18 28.69 -18.44
CA MET A 1 22.36 27.56 -18.92
C MET A 1 21.99 26.77 -17.69
N SER A 2 20.79 27.02 -17.20
CA SER A 2 20.23 26.42 -16.00
C SER A 2 19.95 24.94 -16.25
N THR A 3 20.58 24.06 -15.50
CA THR A 3 20.18 22.66 -15.38
C THR A 3 19.10 22.59 -14.29
N GLU A 4 17.84 22.78 -14.68
CA GLU A 4 16.69 22.38 -13.87
C GLU A 4 16.41 20.90 -14.14
N GLU A 5 17.16 20.03 -13.47
CA GLU A 5 16.72 18.64 -13.25
C GLU A 5 15.85 18.64 -11.98
N SER A 6 14.54 18.74 -12.18
CA SER A 6 13.55 18.52 -11.12
C SER A 6 13.66 17.06 -10.66
N SER A 7 14.34 16.87 -9.52
CA SER A 7 14.61 15.60 -8.87
C SER A 7 13.31 14.94 -8.41
N GLY A 8 12.83 13.96 -9.18
CA GLY A 8 11.61 13.22 -8.89
C GLY A 8 11.82 12.12 -7.84
N ASP A 9 11.08 12.23 -6.72
CA ASP A 9 10.46 11.15 -5.95
C ASP A 9 11.30 9.89 -5.64
N ALA A 10 12.50 10.07 -5.10
CA ALA A 10 13.25 8.93 -4.56
C ALA A 10 12.70 8.53 -3.18
N VAL A 11 11.97 7.41 -3.11
CA VAL A 11 11.61 6.75 -1.85
C VAL A 11 12.90 6.52 -1.05
N ASN A 12 13.02 7.12 0.13
CA ASN A 12 14.24 7.02 0.93
C ASN A 12 14.51 5.56 1.36
N ALA A 13 15.76 5.23 1.67
CA ALA A 13 16.18 3.84 1.91
C ALA A 13 15.43 3.16 3.07
N ALA A 14 15.09 3.90 4.12
CA ALA A 14 14.35 3.37 5.27
C ALA A 14 12.89 3.05 4.90
N GLU A 15 12.27 3.90 4.09
CA GLU A 15 10.91 3.72 3.60
C GLU A 15 10.81 2.59 2.57
N ALA A 16 11.78 2.53 1.65
CA ALA A 16 11.92 1.43 0.71
C ALA A 16 11.99 0.09 1.44
N ALA A 17 12.79 -0.01 2.51
CA ALA A 17 12.88 -1.21 3.33
C ALA A 17 11.52 -1.61 3.97
N ARG A 18 10.73 -0.64 4.44
CA ARG A 18 9.39 -0.92 5.00
C ARG A 18 8.42 -1.44 3.95
N ILE A 19 8.40 -0.80 2.77
CA ILE A 19 7.55 -1.22 1.64
C ILE A 19 7.94 -2.63 1.19
N LEU A 20 9.25 -2.89 1.00
CA LEU A 20 9.76 -4.21 0.62
C LEU A 20 9.38 -5.28 1.65
N ASN A 21 9.46 -4.98 2.94
CA ASN A 21 9.03 -5.90 3.99
C ASN A 21 7.52 -6.20 3.94
N ARG A 22 6.67 -5.20 3.66
CA ARG A 22 5.23 -5.42 3.48
C ARG A 22 4.97 -6.28 2.22
N LEU A 23 5.63 -5.98 1.11
CA LEU A 23 5.52 -6.75 -0.14
C LEU A 23 5.99 -8.19 0.01
N ALA A 24 7.07 -8.45 0.76
CA ALA A 24 7.55 -9.81 1.02
C ALA A 24 6.50 -10.66 1.78
N ARG A 25 5.73 -10.05 2.70
CA ARG A 25 4.62 -10.73 3.37
C ARG A 25 3.49 -11.05 2.41
N VAL A 26 3.12 -10.09 1.55
CA VAL A 26 2.09 -10.28 0.51
C VAL A 26 2.50 -11.42 -0.42
N GLU A 27 3.77 -11.48 -0.83
CA GLU A 27 4.30 -12.56 -1.65
C GLU A 27 4.11 -13.93 -0.96
N GLY A 28 4.43 -14.01 0.34
CA GLY A 28 4.17 -15.20 1.15
C GLY A 28 2.68 -15.60 1.16
N GLN A 29 1.78 -14.63 1.29
CA GLN A 29 0.33 -14.88 1.24
C GLN A 29 -0.13 -15.38 -0.14
N VAL A 30 0.39 -14.81 -1.24
CA VAL A 30 0.09 -15.24 -2.62
C VAL A 30 0.60 -16.65 -2.88
N ARG A 31 1.81 -16.99 -2.41
CA ARG A 31 2.32 -18.36 -2.45
C ARG A 31 1.41 -19.32 -1.67
N GLY A 32 0.89 -18.91 -0.52
CA GLY A 32 -0.11 -19.65 0.26
C GLY A 32 -1.41 -19.86 -0.51
N LEU A 33 -1.94 -18.79 -1.12
CA LEU A 33 -3.16 -18.83 -1.93
C LEU A 33 -3.01 -19.83 -3.11
N ARG A 34 -1.87 -19.80 -3.80
CA ARG A 34 -1.56 -20.78 -4.86
C ARG A 34 -1.62 -22.22 -4.33
N ARG A 35 -1.00 -22.52 -3.18
CA ARG A 35 -1.05 -23.87 -2.58
C ARG A 35 -2.48 -24.28 -2.22
N MET A 36 -3.29 -23.37 -1.71
CA MET A 36 -4.70 -23.66 -1.40
C MET A 36 -5.48 -24.10 -2.64
N VAL A 37 -5.21 -23.48 -3.80
CA VAL A 37 -5.80 -23.87 -5.08
C VAL A 37 -5.27 -25.24 -5.54
N GLU A 38 -3.95 -25.45 -5.47
CA GLU A 38 -3.32 -26.74 -5.83
C GLU A 38 -3.82 -27.91 -4.96
N GLU A 39 -4.07 -27.67 -3.67
CA GLU A 39 -4.60 -28.64 -2.71
C GLU A 39 -6.12 -28.82 -2.79
N GLY A 40 -6.82 -28.03 -3.62
CA GLY A 40 -8.27 -28.10 -3.77
C GLY A 40 -9.04 -27.71 -2.51
N LYS A 41 -8.59 -26.68 -1.78
CA LYS A 41 -9.32 -26.15 -0.61
C LYS A 41 -10.69 -25.60 -1.01
N GLU A 42 -11.59 -25.54 -0.03
CA GLU A 42 -12.92 -24.96 -0.18
C GLU A 42 -12.88 -23.54 -0.74
N CYS A 43 -13.79 -23.22 -1.66
CA CYS A 43 -13.85 -21.92 -2.32
C CYS A 43 -13.97 -20.76 -1.32
N GLU A 44 -14.73 -20.94 -0.24
CA GLU A 44 -14.88 -19.93 0.81
C GLU A 44 -13.55 -19.58 1.50
N GLN A 45 -12.70 -20.58 1.74
CA GLN A 45 -11.39 -20.38 2.36
C GLN A 45 -10.43 -19.66 1.40
N ILE A 46 -10.46 -20.03 0.11
CA ILE A 46 -9.68 -19.36 -0.93
C ILE A 46 -10.11 -17.90 -1.07
N LEU A 47 -11.42 -17.62 -1.07
CA LEU A 47 -11.96 -16.27 -1.14
C LEU A 47 -11.58 -15.43 0.09
N ALA A 48 -11.63 -16.00 1.29
CA ALA A 48 -11.19 -15.32 2.51
C ALA A 48 -9.70 -14.96 2.44
N GLN A 49 -8.85 -15.88 1.98
CA GLN A 49 -7.42 -15.62 1.84
C GLN A 49 -7.13 -14.58 0.74
N LEU A 50 -7.88 -14.62 -0.37
CA LEU A 50 -7.78 -13.61 -1.42
C LEU A 50 -8.15 -12.21 -0.90
N ALA A 51 -9.20 -12.09 -0.08
CA ALA A 51 -9.57 -10.84 0.56
C ALA A 51 -8.46 -10.32 1.50
N ALA A 52 -7.81 -11.21 2.26
CA ALA A 52 -6.68 -10.85 3.11
C ALA A 52 -5.47 -10.33 2.30
N VAL A 53 -5.14 -10.97 1.16
CA VAL A 53 -4.09 -10.50 0.25
C VAL A 53 -4.41 -9.11 -0.29
N ARG A 54 -5.66 -8.89 -0.73
CA ARG A 54 -6.11 -7.59 -1.23
C ARG A 54 -5.99 -6.50 -0.16
N SER A 55 -6.44 -6.76 1.06
CA SER A 55 -6.32 -5.81 2.16
C SER A 55 -4.86 -5.47 2.48
N ALA A 56 -3.95 -6.43 2.40
CA ALA A 56 -2.53 -6.19 2.60
C ALA A 56 -1.94 -5.30 1.48
N LEU A 57 -2.35 -5.51 0.23
CA LEU A 57 -1.98 -4.65 -0.91
C LEU A 57 -2.53 -3.22 -0.77
N ASP A 58 -3.79 -3.07 -0.34
CA ASP A 58 -4.38 -1.76 -0.08
C ASP A 58 -3.58 -0.98 0.98
N GLY A 59 -3.11 -1.68 2.03
CA GLY A 59 -2.23 -1.09 3.05
C GLY A 59 -0.85 -0.67 2.52
N VAL A 60 -0.31 -1.35 1.50
CA VAL A 60 0.91 -0.89 0.80
C VAL A 60 0.63 0.36 -0.02
N GLY A 61 -0.50 0.39 -0.74
CA GLY A 61 -0.92 1.55 -1.52
C GLY A 61 -1.15 2.80 -0.65
N ALA A 62 -1.86 2.66 0.46
CA ALA A 62 -2.08 3.76 1.42
C ALA A 62 -0.77 4.33 1.97
N HIS A 63 0.21 3.46 2.24
CA HIS A 63 1.53 3.86 2.72
C HIS A 63 2.31 4.67 1.68
N LEU A 64 2.35 4.19 0.42
CA LEU A 64 2.99 4.88 -0.70
C LEU A 64 2.37 6.25 -0.97
N ILE A 65 1.04 6.33 -0.97
CA ILE A 65 0.33 7.60 -1.19
C ILE A 65 0.61 8.56 -0.02
N SER A 66 0.58 8.06 1.22
CA SER A 66 0.86 8.89 2.40
C SER A 66 2.28 9.47 2.35
N HIS A 67 3.25 8.68 1.90
CA HIS A 67 4.62 9.15 1.66
C HIS A 67 4.68 10.23 0.57
N HIS A 68 4.05 9.99 -0.59
CA HIS A 68 4.04 10.95 -1.69
C HIS A 68 3.36 12.28 -1.33
N VAL A 69 2.23 12.23 -0.62
CA VAL A 69 1.54 13.44 -0.13
C VAL A 69 2.47 14.24 0.81
N ARG A 70 3.21 13.57 1.68
CA ARG A 70 4.14 14.23 2.61
C ARG A 70 5.30 14.91 1.88
N GLU A 71 5.97 14.19 1.00
CA GLU A 71 7.19 14.68 0.35
C GLU A 71 6.88 15.74 -0.73
N CYS A 72 5.82 15.54 -1.52
CA CYS A 72 5.55 16.39 -2.69
C CYS A 72 4.55 17.52 -2.39
N LEU A 73 3.51 17.28 -1.59
CA LEU A 73 2.44 18.28 -1.41
C LEU A 73 2.64 19.17 -0.17
N LEU A 74 3.13 18.60 0.93
CA LEU A 74 3.28 19.35 2.19
C LEU A 74 4.57 20.16 2.26
N GLY A 75 5.63 19.69 1.59
CA GLY A 75 6.86 20.45 1.39
C GLY A 75 6.63 21.80 0.70
N GLU A 76 5.63 21.88 -0.19
CA GLU A 76 5.27 23.10 -0.92
C GLU A 76 4.19 23.94 -0.22
N ALA A 77 3.24 23.31 0.49
CA ALA A 77 2.08 23.99 1.08
C ALA A 77 2.25 24.46 2.55
N GLY A 78 3.29 24.01 3.26
CA GLY A 78 3.53 24.39 4.66
C GLY A 78 2.49 23.84 5.65
N ILE A 79 1.79 22.77 5.28
CA ILE A 79 0.77 22.12 6.11
C ILE A 79 1.40 20.91 6.80
N GLU A 80 1.31 20.81 8.13
CA GLU A 80 1.65 19.57 8.84
C GLU A 80 0.42 18.64 8.86
N LEU A 81 0.54 17.46 8.25
CA LEU A 81 -0.44 16.37 8.38
C LEU A 81 0.17 15.22 9.17
N ASP A 82 -0.63 14.64 10.07
CA ASP A 82 -0.32 13.38 10.76
C ASP A 82 -0.29 12.22 9.73
N PRO A 83 0.86 11.56 9.52
CA PRO A 83 0.97 10.42 8.60
C PRO A 83 -0.01 9.30 8.91
N ASP A 84 -0.26 9.05 10.20
CA ASP A 84 -1.17 7.99 10.61
C ASP A 84 -2.63 8.38 10.32
N ALA A 85 -2.97 9.68 10.38
CA ALA A 85 -4.29 10.17 10.01
C ALA A 85 -4.56 10.02 8.52
N LEU A 86 -3.55 10.26 7.68
CA LEU A 86 -3.66 10.08 6.24
C LEU A 86 -3.79 8.61 5.86
N GLU A 87 -2.97 7.73 6.45
CA GLU A 87 -3.09 6.28 6.24
C GLU A 87 -4.49 5.77 6.66
N ARG A 88 -5.02 6.25 7.80
CA ARG A 88 -6.39 5.96 8.24
C ARG A 88 -7.46 6.48 7.28
N ALA A 89 -7.32 7.71 6.76
CA ALA A 89 -8.27 8.30 5.82
C ALA A 89 -8.36 7.49 4.53
N PHE A 90 -7.22 7.05 3.98
CA PHE A 90 -7.19 6.17 2.83
C PHE A 90 -7.76 4.78 3.14
N ALA A 91 -7.47 4.20 4.31
CA ALA A 91 -8.08 2.94 4.72
C ALA A 91 -9.61 3.02 4.80
N ILE A 92 -10.17 4.15 5.25
CA ILE A 92 -11.62 4.42 5.23
C ILE A 92 -12.12 4.54 3.79
N PHE A 93 -11.42 5.30 2.94
CA PHE A 93 -11.75 5.45 1.53
C PHE A 93 -11.81 4.10 0.81
N TYR A 94 -10.79 3.24 0.98
CA TYR A 94 -10.78 1.90 0.38
C TYR A 94 -11.92 1.02 0.90
N ARG A 95 -12.28 1.13 2.18
CA ARG A 95 -13.45 0.43 2.73
C ARG A 95 -14.76 0.85 2.07
N TYR A 96 -14.96 2.15 1.86
CA TYR A 96 -16.15 2.68 1.19
C TYR A 96 -16.19 2.27 -0.30
N VAL A 97 -15.06 2.37 -1.01
CA VAL A 97 -14.97 1.99 -2.43
C VAL A 97 -15.21 0.50 -2.65
N GLN A 98 -14.77 -0.36 -1.72
CA GLN A 98 -15.02 -1.80 -1.76
C GLN A 98 -16.47 -2.18 -1.42
N CYS A 99 -17.23 -1.27 -0.80
CA CYS A 99 -18.66 -1.44 -0.51
C CYS A 99 -19.57 -0.97 -1.67
N LEU A 100 -19.01 -0.29 -2.67
CA LEU A 100 -19.72 0.19 -3.87
C LEU A 100 -19.74 -0.85 -5.01
N ARG A 101 -19.36 -2.11 -4.74
CA ARG A 101 -19.36 -3.21 -5.71
C ARG A 101 -20.28 -4.34 -5.28
#